data_AF-Q5DE23-F1
#
_entry.id   AF-Q5DE23-F1
#
_cell.length_a   1.000
_cell.length_b   1.000
_cell.length_c   1.000
_cell.angle_alpha   90.00
_cell.angle_beta   90.00
_cell.angle_gamma   90.00
#
_symmetry.space_group_name_H-M   'P 1'
#
loop_
_entity.id
_entity.type
_entity.pdbx_description
1 polymer ?
#
loop_
_entity_poly.entity_id
_entity_poly.type
_entity_poly.pdbx_seq_one_letter_code
_entity_poly.pdbx_strand_id
1 'polypeptide(L)'
;MLGSFSQTKQIPISSDHVRVIASSCIGFIVVASEATIDGFPQSDDEKRTKKLELVNSLERKLCLSSSAKRDEKWTFTQSQGIALLIPLKHIPTVLINSETIQSGFCELLGRFIKRLCIHENPAICQIGYRCVGCFISHLTANHDVTYEPKALLELLGKGFEHSVIDMRMLSTVVSNHIAWHVKLPMPSWISTFVNILLAGTKDKNSPVRLGSETALAVLCRISAPKSNKDKCPNSGYLQACYDALDNNTRNQLETLVQRLRKQNWSEVWRQGCPDMDNTNSL
;
A
#
# COMPACT_ATOMS: atom_id res chain seq x y z
N MET A 1 -2.90 51.24 -36.77
CA MET A 1 -2.41 49.87 -36.50
C MET A 1 -2.59 49.58 -35.01
N LEU A 2 -3.80 49.20 -34.59
CA LEU A 2 -4.06 48.71 -33.24
C LEU A 2 -3.71 47.22 -33.24
N GLY A 3 -2.63 46.87 -32.54
CA GLY A 3 -2.20 45.49 -32.38
C GLY A 3 -3.26 44.67 -31.65
N SER A 4 -3.64 43.54 -32.23
CA SER A 4 -4.58 42.62 -31.61
C SER A 4 -3.98 42.07 -30.32
N PHE A 5 -4.74 42.18 -29.23
CA PHE A 5 -4.49 41.41 -28.03
C PHE A 5 -4.67 39.93 -28.39
N SER A 6 -3.57 39.19 -28.41
CA SER A 6 -3.57 37.74 -28.52
C SER A 6 -4.44 37.17 -27.40
N GLN A 7 -5.52 36.49 -27.78
CA GLN A 7 -6.37 35.71 -26.88
C GLN A 7 -5.48 34.85 -25.96
N THR A 8 -5.54 35.11 -24.66
CA THR A 8 -5.08 34.17 -23.64
C THR A 8 -5.76 32.84 -23.92
N LYS A 9 -5.01 31.84 -24.40
CA LYS A 9 -5.47 30.45 -24.53
C LYS A 9 -6.04 30.04 -23.18
N GLN A 10 -7.37 29.99 -23.05
CA GLN A 10 -8.02 29.34 -21.93
C GLN A 10 -7.58 27.88 -21.96
N ILE A 11 -6.75 27.48 -21.00
CA ILE A 11 -6.41 26.08 -20.81
C ILE A 11 -7.69 25.42 -20.25
N PRO A 12 -8.36 24.52 -20.98
CA PRO A 12 -9.56 23.90 -20.48
C PRO A 12 -9.21 23.06 -19.25
N ILE A 13 -10.00 23.22 -18.18
CA ILE A 13 -9.85 22.40 -16.98
C ILE A 13 -10.23 20.96 -17.36
N SER A 14 -9.27 20.04 -17.26
CA SER A 14 -9.52 18.62 -17.51
C SER A 14 -10.51 18.06 -16.49
N SER A 15 -11.57 17.40 -16.98
CA SER A 15 -12.55 16.70 -16.14
C SER A 15 -11.89 15.59 -15.31
N ASP A 16 -10.80 15.00 -15.80
CA ASP A 16 -10.01 14.01 -15.07
C ASP A 16 -9.31 14.64 -13.86
N HIS A 17 -8.69 15.81 -14.03
CA HIS A 17 -8.07 16.53 -12.91
C HIS A 17 -9.09 16.94 -11.85
N VAL A 18 -10.26 17.44 -12.27
CA VAL A 18 -11.33 17.80 -11.32
C VAL A 18 -11.80 16.58 -10.55
N ARG A 19 -11.99 15.44 -11.24
CA ARG A 19 -12.41 14.19 -10.60
C ARG A 19 -11.38 13.68 -9.59
N VAL A 20 -10.10 13.69 -9.95
CA VAL A 20 -9.01 13.27 -9.05
C VAL A 20 -8.96 14.16 -7.81
N ILE A 21 -9.04 15.49 -7.99
CA ILE A 21 -9.06 16.45 -6.88
C ILE A 21 -10.29 16.22 -5.99
N ALA A 22 -11.48 16.15 -6.57
CA ALA A 22 -12.71 15.95 -5.82
C ALA A 22 -12.70 14.63 -5.03
N SER A 23 -12.22 13.55 -5.64
CA SER A 23 -12.07 12.24 -4.97
C SER A 23 -11.06 12.30 -3.84
N SER A 24 -9.98 13.06 -4.03
CA SER A 24 -8.97 13.26 -2.99
C SER A 24 -9.55 14.04 -1.80
N CYS A 25 -10.32 15.10 -2.07
CA CYS A 25 -11.02 15.85 -1.03
C CYS A 25 -11.95 14.96 -0.21
N ILE A 26 -12.69 14.03 -0.85
CA ILE A 26 -13.54 13.08 -0.12
C ILE A 26 -12.69 12.24 0.85
N GLY A 27 -11.54 11.71 0.40
CA GLY A 27 -10.63 10.98 1.27
C GLY A 27 -10.12 11.81 2.45
N PHE A 28 -9.71 13.06 2.19
CA PHE A 28 -9.25 13.97 3.26
C PHE A 28 -10.35 14.39 4.23
N ILE A 29 -11.62 14.48 3.79
CA ILE A 29 -12.75 14.73 4.69
C ILE A 29 -12.89 13.60 5.70
N VAL A 30 -12.69 12.34 5.29
CA VAL A 30 -12.73 11.20 6.23
C VAL A 30 -11.60 11.30 7.24
N VAL A 31 -10.38 11.62 6.80
CA VAL A 31 -9.22 11.86 7.67
C VAL A 31 -9.49 13.00 8.67
N ALA A 32 -9.98 14.14 8.19
CA ALA A 32 -10.28 15.29 9.03
C ALA A 32 -11.42 15.01 10.02
N SER A 33 -12.42 14.22 9.61
CA SER A 33 -13.52 13.80 10.47
C SER A 33 -13.01 12.96 11.65
N GLU A 34 -12.05 12.07 11.40
CA GLU A 34 -11.46 11.26 12.47
C GLU A 34 -10.62 12.09 13.44
N ALA A 35 -9.76 12.96 12.93
CA ALA A 35 -9.00 13.89 13.76
C ALA A 35 -9.92 14.79 14.61
N THR A 36 -11.07 15.17 14.04
CA THR A 36 -12.10 15.92 14.76
C THR A 36 -12.69 15.07 15.89
N ILE A 37 -13.10 13.82 15.63
CA ILE A 37 -13.63 12.91 16.66
C ILE A 37 -12.64 12.76 17.82
N ASP A 38 -11.34 12.61 17.53
CA ASP A 38 -10.32 12.47 18.57
C ASP A 38 -10.06 13.75 19.37
N GLY A 39 -10.16 14.91 18.73
CA GLY A 39 -9.93 16.22 19.34
C GLY A 39 -11.08 16.75 20.21
N PHE A 40 -12.30 16.22 20.08
CA PHE A 40 -13.43 16.66 20.91
C PHE A 40 -13.43 16.00 22.31
N PRO A 41 -13.74 16.75 23.38
CA PRO A 41 -13.82 16.21 24.73
C PRO A 41 -15.10 15.37 24.89
N GLN A 42 -14.99 14.08 24.62
CA GLN A 42 -16.05 13.07 24.66
C GLN A 42 -15.51 11.78 25.28
N SER A 43 -16.40 10.91 25.73
CA SER A 43 -16.02 9.59 26.26
C SER A 43 -15.43 8.70 25.16
N ASP A 44 -14.59 7.73 25.53
CA ASP A 44 -13.97 6.80 24.57
C ASP A 44 -15.03 5.99 23.81
N ASP A 45 -16.14 5.62 24.47
CA ASP A 45 -17.26 4.92 23.85
C ASP A 45 -18.00 5.78 22.80
N GLU A 46 -18.17 7.08 23.07
CA GLU A 46 -18.73 8.01 22.09
C GLU A 46 -17.80 8.17 20.87
N LYS A 47 -16.49 8.31 21.10
CA LYS A 47 -15.50 8.38 20.01
C LYS A 47 -15.53 7.12 19.16
N ARG A 48 -15.54 5.95 19.81
CA ARG A 48 -15.64 4.64 19.14
C ARG A 48 -16.88 4.55 18.26
N THR A 49 -18.05 4.93 18.79
CA THR A 49 -19.31 4.94 18.04
C THR A 49 -19.24 5.84 16.80
N LYS A 50 -18.70 7.05 16.95
CA LYS A 50 -18.55 7.99 15.81
C LYS A 50 -17.55 7.50 14.77
N LYS A 51 -16.47 6.84 15.17
CA LYS A 51 -15.53 6.21 14.23
C LYS A 51 -16.21 5.09 13.43
N LEU A 52 -17.07 4.31 14.07
CA LEU A 52 -17.87 3.29 13.38
C LEU A 52 -18.87 3.90 12.39
N GLU A 53 -19.57 4.97 12.75
CA GLU A 53 -20.45 5.71 11.83
C GLU A 53 -19.71 6.29 10.62
N LEU A 54 -18.49 6.78 10.84
CA LEU A 54 -17.61 7.26 9.78
C LEU A 54 -17.25 6.13 8.82
N VAL A 55 -16.84 4.97 9.34
CA VAL A 55 -16.54 3.75 8.55
C VAL A 55 -17.76 3.31 7.74
N ASN A 56 -18.94 3.24 8.37
CA ASN A 56 -20.20 2.86 7.69
C ASN A 56 -20.57 3.85 6.57
N SER A 57 -20.24 5.13 6.75
CA SER A 57 -20.48 6.16 5.73
C SER A 57 -19.52 6.02 4.55
N LEU A 58 -18.25 5.71 4.82
CA LEU A 58 -17.26 5.40 3.79
C LEU A 58 -17.65 4.12 3.03
N GLU A 59 -18.01 3.05 3.74
CA GLU A 59 -18.44 1.78 3.14
C GLU A 59 -19.57 2.00 2.15
N ARG A 60 -20.63 2.72 2.55
CA ARG A 60 -21.73 3.05 1.66
C ARG A 60 -21.23 3.71 0.38
N LYS A 61 -20.31 4.67 0.47
CA LYS A 61 -19.75 5.35 -0.73
C LYS A 61 -18.91 4.43 -1.61
N LEU A 62 -18.18 3.47 -1.04
CA LEU A 62 -17.38 2.49 -1.80
C LEU A 62 -18.25 1.39 -2.45
N CYS A 63 -19.35 1.03 -1.81
CA CYS A 63 -20.27 -0.03 -2.24
C CYS A 63 -21.41 0.47 -3.14
N LEU A 64 -21.59 1.79 -3.32
CA LEU A 64 -22.58 2.32 -4.26
C LEU A 64 -22.31 1.77 -5.66
N SER A 65 -23.27 1.01 -6.19
CA SER A 65 -23.32 0.66 -7.60
C SER A 65 -23.74 1.90 -8.38
N SER A 66 -22.84 2.37 -9.25
CA SER A 66 -23.19 3.48 -10.14
C SER A 66 -24.21 3.00 -11.19
N SER A 67 -25.30 3.75 -11.35
CA SER A 67 -26.22 3.66 -12.49
C SER A 67 -25.66 4.32 -13.76
N ALA A 68 -24.41 4.81 -13.72
CA ALA A 68 -23.78 5.46 -14.85
C ALA A 68 -23.63 4.51 -16.05
N LYS A 69 -23.58 5.13 -17.24
CA LYS A 69 -23.32 4.43 -18.50
C LYS A 69 -22.00 3.66 -18.41
N ARG A 70 -21.88 2.55 -19.15
CA ARG A 70 -20.69 1.67 -19.15
C ARG A 70 -19.38 2.46 -19.30
N ASP A 71 -19.40 3.49 -20.14
CA ASP A 71 -18.22 4.28 -20.51
C ASP A 71 -17.74 5.23 -19.38
N GLU A 72 -18.58 5.51 -18.38
CA GLU A 72 -18.28 6.33 -17.20
C GLU A 72 -18.07 5.47 -15.93
N LYS A 73 -18.24 4.15 -16.04
CA LYS A 73 -18.16 3.24 -14.89
C LYS A 73 -16.73 3.11 -14.34
N TRP A 74 -15.73 3.23 -15.22
CA TRP A 74 -14.33 3.16 -14.82
C TRP A 74 -13.89 4.43 -14.07
N THR A 75 -14.31 5.64 -14.50
CA THR A 75 -13.96 6.89 -13.81
C THR A 75 -14.56 6.94 -12.40
N PHE A 76 -15.77 6.40 -12.23
CA PHE A 76 -16.37 6.23 -10.91
C PHE A 76 -15.56 5.27 -10.03
N THR A 77 -15.13 4.13 -10.58
CA THR A 77 -14.28 3.16 -9.87
C THR A 77 -12.94 3.77 -9.47
N GLN A 78 -12.32 4.57 -10.35
CA GLN A 78 -11.10 5.33 -10.04
C GLN A 78 -11.33 6.30 -8.88
N SER A 79 -12.46 7.02 -8.89
CA SER A 79 -12.81 7.99 -7.84
C SER A 79 -12.95 7.33 -6.48
N GLN A 80 -13.66 6.19 -6.43
CA GLN A 80 -13.79 5.40 -5.21
C GLN A 80 -12.44 4.89 -4.71
N GLY A 81 -11.54 4.47 -5.63
CA GLY A 81 -10.19 4.03 -5.29
C GLY A 81 -9.36 5.14 -4.66
N ILE A 82 -9.35 6.34 -5.25
CA ILE A 82 -8.64 7.51 -4.71
C ILE A 82 -9.20 7.89 -3.33
N ALA A 83 -10.52 7.93 -3.19
CA ALA A 83 -11.18 8.27 -1.94
C ALA A 83 -10.88 7.25 -0.81
N LEU A 84 -10.62 5.98 -1.14
CA LEU A 84 -10.19 4.95 -0.17
C LEU A 84 -8.69 5.05 0.18
N LEU A 85 -7.83 5.29 -0.82
CA LEU A 85 -6.38 5.26 -0.64
C LEU A 85 -5.90 6.26 0.43
N ILE A 86 -6.47 7.45 0.46
CA ILE A 86 -6.09 8.52 1.40
C ILE A 86 -6.36 8.10 2.86
N PRO A 87 -7.58 7.71 3.26
CA PRO A 87 -7.84 7.14 4.58
C PRO A 87 -6.95 5.95 4.94
N LEU A 88 -6.69 5.02 4.00
CA LEU A 88 -5.76 3.91 4.24
C LEU A 88 -4.32 4.38 4.53
N LYS A 89 -3.88 5.49 3.95
CA LYS A 89 -2.54 6.06 4.18
C LYS A 89 -2.44 6.81 5.51
N HIS A 90 -3.49 7.52 5.89
CA HIS A 90 -3.43 8.48 7.01
C HIS A 90 -4.06 7.98 8.31
N ILE A 91 -5.14 7.19 8.25
CA ILE A 91 -5.87 6.70 9.42
C ILE A 91 -6.20 5.19 9.31
N PRO A 92 -5.22 4.32 8.96
CA PRO A 92 -5.50 2.90 8.76
C PRO A 92 -6.03 2.20 10.02
N THR A 93 -5.68 2.69 11.21
CA THR A 93 -6.19 2.21 12.51
C THR A 93 -7.71 2.27 12.64
N VAL A 94 -8.35 3.19 11.92
CA VAL A 94 -9.81 3.38 11.97
C VAL A 94 -10.52 2.43 11.02
N LEU A 95 -9.86 2.08 9.91
CA LEU A 95 -10.42 1.19 8.88
C LEU A 95 -10.11 -0.28 9.14
N ILE A 96 -8.98 -0.58 9.78
CA ILE A 96 -8.44 -1.91 9.97
C ILE A 96 -8.15 -2.09 11.46
N ASN A 97 -9.16 -2.54 12.18
CA ASN A 97 -9.13 -2.85 13.62
C ASN A 97 -10.05 -4.04 13.92
N SER A 98 -10.08 -4.47 15.18
CA SER A 98 -10.86 -5.64 15.59
C SER A 98 -12.36 -5.51 15.29
N GLU A 99 -12.96 -4.32 15.41
CA GLU A 99 -14.39 -4.12 15.12
C GLU A 99 -14.69 -4.20 13.63
N THR A 100 -13.88 -3.56 12.80
CA THR A 100 -14.07 -3.56 11.35
C THR A 100 -13.77 -4.92 10.73
N ILE A 101 -12.93 -5.72 11.37
CA ILE A 101 -12.74 -7.13 11.04
C ILE A 101 -13.99 -7.93 11.42
N GLN A 102 -14.49 -7.79 12.64
CA GLN A 102 -15.68 -8.51 13.13
C GLN A 102 -16.94 -8.17 12.33
N SER A 103 -17.10 -6.93 11.87
CA SER A 103 -18.23 -6.51 11.05
C SER A 103 -18.17 -7.00 9.59
N GLY A 104 -17.04 -7.56 9.15
CA GLY A 104 -16.80 -7.96 7.76
C GLY A 104 -16.38 -6.82 6.83
N PHE A 105 -16.21 -5.59 7.34
CA PHE A 105 -15.77 -4.44 6.53
C PHE A 105 -14.38 -4.65 5.91
N CYS A 106 -13.43 -5.25 6.64
CA CYS A 106 -12.10 -5.54 6.09
C CYS A 106 -12.15 -6.51 4.90
N GLU A 107 -13.06 -7.49 4.89
CA GLU A 107 -13.26 -8.39 3.74
C GLU A 107 -13.88 -7.68 2.55
N LEU A 108 -14.82 -6.77 2.80
CA LEU A 108 -15.40 -5.87 1.78
C LEU A 108 -14.32 -5.00 1.15
N LEU A 109 -13.45 -4.39 1.96
CA LEU A 109 -12.28 -3.65 1.48
C LEU A 109 -11.37 -4.53 0.63
N GLY A 110 -11.06 -5.75 1.09
CA GLY A 110 -10.26 -6.70 0.33
C GLY A 110 -10.85 -7.02 -1.05
N ARG A 111 -12.17 -7.22 -1.13
CA ARG A 111 -12.88 -7.42 -2.42
C ARG A 111 -12.84 -6.17 -3.32
N PHE A 112 -13.01 -4.99 -2.74
CA PHE A 112 -12.93 -3.74 -3.49
C PHE A 112 -11.51 -3.49 -4.02
N ILE A 113 -10.48 -3.66 -3.18
CA ILE A 113 -9.06 -3.56 -3.58
C ILE A 113 -8.74 -4.57 -4.68
N LYS A 114 -9.20 -5.82 -4.56
CA LYS A 114 -9.08 -6.83 -5.61
C LYS A 114 -9.65 -6.34 -6.94
N ARG A 115 -10.83 -5.73 -6.93
CA ARG A 115 -11.47 -5.16 -8.13
C ARG A 115 -10.62 -4.06 -8.76
N LEU A 116 -9.94 -3.25 -7.95
CA LEU A 116 -9.00 -2.24 -8.45
C LEU A 116 -7.78 -2.89 -9.11
N CYS A 117 -7.11 -3.82 -8.42
CA CYS A 117 -5.88 -4.47 -8.88
C CYS A 117 -6.02 -5.24 -10.21
N ILE A 118 -7.20 -5.78 -10.51
CA ILE A 118 -7.45 -6.54 -11.75
C ILE A 118 -8.10 -5.69 -12.85
N HIS A 119 -8.25 -4.38 -12.63
CA HIS A 119 -8.90 -3.50 -13.58
C HIS A 119 -8.02 -3.28 -14.82
N GLU A 120 -8.63 -3.25 -16.00
CA GLU A 120 -7.92 -3.13 -17.29
C GLU A 120 -7.21 -1.77 -17.43
N ASN A 121 -7.83 -0.69 -16.94
CA ASN A 121 -7.21 0.63 -16.88
C ASN A 121 -6.00 0.64 -15.90
N PRO A 122 -4.77 0.92 -16.38
CA PRO A 122 -3.58 0.96 -15.55
C PRO A 122 -3.67 1.92 -14.36
N ALA A 123 -4.24 3.11 -14.53
CA ALA A 123 -4.34 4.07 -13.43
C ALA A 123 -5.14 3.52 -12.24
N ILE A 124 -6.23 2.78 -12.51
CA ILE A 124 -7.04 2.13 -11.47
C ILE A 124 -6.29 0.96 -10.83
N CYS A 125 -5.64 0.15 -11.67
CA CYS A 125 -4.83 -0.97 -11.23
C CYS A 125 -3.69 -0.53 -10.29
N GLN A 126 -3.00 0.57 -10.61
CA GLN A 126 -1.98 1.15 -9.74
C GLN A 126 -2.56 1.60 -8.39
N ILE A 127 -3.72 2.26 -8.36
CA ILE A 127 -4.40 2.62 -7.09
C ILE A 127 -4.66 1.36 -6.25
N GLY A 128 -5.11 0.26 -6.88
CA GLY A 128 -5.31 -1.02 -6.21
C GLY A 128 -4.05 -1.52 -5.51
N TYR A 129 -2.91 -1.55 -6.20
CA TYR A 129 -1.64 -1.98 -5.61
C TYR A 129 -1.16 -1.06 -4.48
N ARG A 130 -1.39 0.26 -4.57
CA ARG A 130 -1.10 1.19 -3.46
C ARG A 130 -1.97 0.89 -2.24
N CYS A 131 -3.26 0.60 -2.44
CA CYS A 131 -4.15 0.17 -1.35
C CYS A 131 -3.67 -1.14 -0.69
N VAL A 132 -3.19 -2.11 -1.48
CA VAL A 132 -2.55 -3.33 -0.95
C VAL A 132 -1.37 -2.97 -0.04
N GLY A 133 -0.51 -2.07 -0.50
CA GLY A 133 0.64 -1.57 0.26
C GLY A 133 0.23 -0.97 1.60
N CYS A 134 -0.69 0.01 1.61
CA CYS A 134 -1.15 0.64 2.85
C CYS A 134 -1.79 -0.36 3.81
N PHE A 135 -2.66 -1.25 3.29
CA PHE A 135 -3.37 -2.23 4.11
C PHE A 135 -2.40 -3.20 4.79
N ILE A 136 -1.53 -3.86 4.00
CA ILE A 136 -0.60 -4.86 4.53
C ILE A 136 0.41 -4.19 5.46
N SER A 137 0.91 -3.00 5.12
CA SER A 137 1.87 -2.29 5.96
C SER A 137 1.31 -1.96 7.35
N HIS A 138 0.03 -1.56 7.43
CA HIS A 138 -0.64 -1.37 8.71
C HIS A 138 -0.67 -2.65 9.55
N LEU A 139 -1.04 -3.79 8.95
CA LEU A 139 -1.02 -5.09 9.64
C LEU A 139 0.38 -5.48 10.11
N THR A 140 1.43 -5.15 9.36
CA THR A 140 2.81 -5.43 9.78
C THR A 140 3.29 -4.56 10.92
N ALA A 141 2.77 -3.33 11.02
CA ALA A 141 3.20 -2.34 12.00
C ALA A 141 2.41 -2.43 13.31
N ASN A 142 1.25 -3.08 13.30
CA ASN A 142 0.30 -3.16 14.39
C ASN A 142 -0.08 -4.62 14.72
N HIS A 143 0.57 -5.17 15.75
CA HIS A 143 0.38 -6.55 16.19
C HIS A 143 -0.94 -6.80 16.94
N ASP A 144 -1.66 -5.75 17.35
CA ASP A 144 -2.94 -5.89 18.05
C ASP A 144 -4.07 -6.31 17.08
N VAL A 145 -3.83 -6.20 15.78
CA VAL A 145 -4.80 -6.51 14.73
C VAL A 145 -4.47 -7.84 14.07
N THR A 146 -5.16 -8.89 14.50
CA THR A 146 -5.04 -10.23 13.90
C THR A 146 -5.90 -10.34 12.65
N TYR A 147 -5.29 -10.18 11.48
CA TYR A 147 -5.93 -10.40 10.18
C TYR A 147 -4.95 -11.08 9.22
N GLU A 148 -5.41 -12.08 8.47
CA GLU A 148 -4.60 -12.82 7.49
C GLU A 148 -4.79 -12.24 6.07
N PRO A 149 -3.83 -11.49 5.52
CA PRO A 149 -4.00 -10.77 4.26
C PRO A 149 -3.71 -11.64 3.03
N LYS A 150 -4.01 -12.95 3.08
CA LYS A 150 -3.63 -13.93 2.04
C LYS A 150 -4.03 -13.48 0.63
N ALA A 151 -5.29 -13.05 0.45
CA ALA A 151 -5.78 -12.60 -0.85
C ALA A 151 -5.06 -11.35 -1.36
N LEU A 152 -4.62 -10.45 -0.47
CA LEU A 152 -3.87 -9.24 -0.84
C LEU A 152 -2.43 -9.57 -1.20
N LEU A 153 -1.79 -10.52 -0.50
CA LEU A 153 -0.47 -11.04 -0.84
C LEU A 153 -0.49 -11.76 -2.20
N GLU A 154 -1.51 -12.55 -2.49
CA GLU A 154 -1.69 -13.19 -3.80
C GLU A 154 -1.82 -12.15 -4.93
N LEU A 155 -2.52 -11.04 -4.68
CA LEU A 155 -2.60 -9.93 -5.64
C LEU A 155 -1.23 -9.28 -5.85
N LEU A 156 -0.49 -9.02 -4.77
CA LEU A 156 0.87 -8.49 -4.86
C LEU A 156 1.79 -9.41 -5.68
N GLY A 157 1.70 -10.72 -5.48
CA GLY A 157 2.41 -11.72 -6.28
C GLY A 157 2.09 -11.61 -7.78
N LYS A 158 0.81 -11.49 -8.15
CA LYS A 158 0.39 -11.25 -9.54
C LYS A 158 0.93 -9.94 -10.11
N GLY A 159 1.16 -8.94 -9.26
CA GLY A 159 1.81 -7.68 -9.64
C GLY A 159 3.22 -7.88 -10.20
N PHE A 160 3.99 -8.83 -9.66
CA PHE A 160 5.31 -9.22 -10.19
C PHE A 160 5.25 -10.04 -11.47
N GLU A 161 4.09 -10.60 -11.82
CA GLU A 161 3.87 -11.36 -13.05
C GLU A 161 3.18 -10.52 -14.13
N HIS A 162 2.87 -9.26 -13.82
CA HIS A 162 2.11 -8.40 -14.71
C HIS A 162 2.86 -8.15 -16.03
N SER A 163 2.16 -8.15 -17.16
CA SER A 163 2.76 -7.96 -18.49
C SER A 163 3.41 -6.58 -18.65
N VAL A 164 2.75 -5.55 -18.14
CA VAL A 164 3.23 -4.16 -18.12
C VAL A 164 4.33 -3.98 -17.06
N ILE A 165 5.49 -3.49 -17.50
CA ILE A 165 6.67 -3.27 -16.65
C ILE A 165 6.40 -2.29 -15.49
N ASP A 166 5.65 -1.22 -15.72
CA ASP A 166 5.36 -0.21 -14.70
C ASP A 166 4.59 -0.78 -13.52
N MET A 167 3.75 -1.80 -13.76
CA MET A 167 3.05 -2.53 -12.69
C MET A 167 3.98 -3.41 -11.88
N ARG A 168 4.92 -4.09 -12.54
CA ARG A 168 5.95 -4.86 -11.84
C ARG A 168 6.86 -3.95 -11.01
N MET A 169 7.23 -2.79 -11.57
CA MET A 169 7.98 -1.75 -10.85
C MET A 169 7.20 -1.22 -9.65
N LEU A 170 5.91 -0.88 -9.81
CA LEU A 170 5.07 -0.46 -8.69
C LEU A 170 4.98 -1.56 -7.61
N SER A 171 4.88 -2.83 -8.01
CA SER A 171 4.85 -3.96 -7.07
C SER A 171 6.11 -4.05 -6.22
N THR A 172 7.28 -3.69 -6.79
CA THR A 172 8.52 -3.56 -6.00
C THR A 172 8.48 -2.40 -5.01
N VAL A 173 7.91 -1.26 -5.39
CA VAL A 173 7.78 -0.09 -4.51
C VAL A 173 6.83 -0.37 -3.35
N VAL A 174 5.67 -0.97 -3.65
CA VAL A 174 4.70 -1.45 -2.66
C VAL A 174 5.33 -2.47 -1.71
N SER A 175 6.11 -3.42 -2.25
CA SER A 175 6.82 -4.40 -1.44
C SER A 175 7.88 -3.76 -0.53
N ASN A 176 8.62 -2.78 -1.03
CA ASN A 176 9.56 -2.03 -0.19
C ASN A 176 8.83 -1.31 0.94
N HIS A 177 7.72 -0.63 0.63
CA HIS A 177 6.89 0.05 1.62
C HIS A 177 6.43 -0.91 2.73
N ILE A 178 5.95 -2.11 2.37
CA ILE A 178 5.60 -3.17 3.34
C ILE A 178 6.81 -3.58 4.18
N ALA A 179 7.95 -3.88 3.55
CA ALA A 179 9.16 -4.32 4.22
C ALA A 179 9.67 -3.31 5.28
N TRP A 180 9.51 -2.01 5.02
CA TRP A 180 9.89 -0.95 5.96
C TRP A 180 9.07 -0.98 7.26
N HIS A 181 7.78 -1.33 7.16
CA HIS A 181 6.84 -1.32 8.27
C HIS A 181 6.84 -2.60 9.10
N VAL A 182 7.48 -3.66 8.60
CA VAL A 182 7.63 -4.91 9.34
C VAL A 182 8.40 -4.71 10.65
N LYS A 183 7.79 -5.20 11.73
CA LYS A 183 8.33 -5.23 13.09
C LYS A 183 8.36 -6.66 13.63
N LEU A 184 9.25 -6.91 14.59
CA LEU A 184 9.24 -8.15 15.37
C LEU A 184 8.17 -8.09 16.48
N PRO A 185 7.50 -9.21 16.82
CA PRO A 185 7.57 -10.52 16.16
C PRO A 185 7.03 -10.47 14.72
N MET A 186 7.61 -11.26 13.81
CA MET A 186 7.17 -11.27 12.41
C MET A 186 5.72 -11.75 12.29
N PRO A 187 4.90 -11.18 11.38
CA PRO A 187 3.58 -11.72 11.08
C PRO A 187 3.66 -13.17 10.56
N SER A 188 2.64 -13.96 10.89
CA SER A 188 2.50 -15.38 10.47
C SER A 188 2.67 -15.60 8.97
N TRP A 189 2.19 -14.66 8.16
CA TRP A 189 2.21 -14.72 6.69
C TRP A 189 3.53 -14.27 6.06
N ILE A 190 4.57 -13.96 6.85
CA ILE A 190 5.85 -13.43 6.34
C ILE A 190 6.51 -14.38 5.33
N SER A 191 6.33 -15.69 5.48
CA SER A 191 6.86 -16.69 4.56
C SER A 191 6.32 -16.53 3.14
N THR A 192 5.02 -16.23 3.00
CA THR A 192 4.39 -15.91 1.72
C THR A 192 4.98 -14.64 1.12
N PHE A 193 5.17 -13.61 1.93
CA PHE A 193 5.76 -12.36 1.45
C PHE A 193 7.20 -12.55 0.97
N VAL A 194 8.04 -13.27 1.72
CA VAL A 194 9.42 -13.59 1.31
C VAL A 194 9.44 -14.38 -0.01
N ASN A 195 8.53 -15.35 -0.18
CA ASN A 195 8.41 -16.10 -1.43
C ASN A 195 8.11 -15.19 -2.64
N ILE A 196 7.22 -14.22 -2.48
CA ILE A 196 6.92 -13.23 -3.52
C ILE A 196 8.18 -12.43 -3.90
N LEU A 197 8.94 -11.96 -2.91
CA LEU A 197 10.17 -11.20 -3.18
C LEU A 197 11.25 -12.04 -3.85
N LEU A 198 11.42 -13.30 -3.41
CA LEU A 198 12.36 -14.24 -4.04
C LEU A 198 11.99 -14.51 -5.50
N ALA A 199 10.70 -14.64 -5.82
CA ALA A 199 10.24 -14.71 -7.21
C ALA A 199 10.60 -13.43 -7.99
N GLY A 200 10.34 -12.25 -7.41
CA GLY A 200 10.70 -10.96 -8.00
C GLY A 200 12.21 -10.80 -8.28
N THR A 201 13.08 -11.40 -7.46
CA THR A 201 14.54 -11.39 -7.70
C THR A 201 14.98 -12.17 -8.95
N LYS A 202 14.06 -12.96 -9.55
CA LYS A 202 14.29 -13.72 -10.78
C LYS A 202 13.74 -12.99 -12.02
N ASP A 203 13.21 -11.78 -11.89
CA ASP A 203 12.72 -11.00 -13.02
C ASP A 203 13.87 -10.69 -14.02
N LYS A 204 13.55 -10.77 -15.31
CA LYS A 204 14.49 -10.47 -16.41
C LYS A 204 14.85 -8.99 -16.44
N ASN A 205 13.92 -8.12 -16.08
CA ASN A 205 14.11 -6.69 -16.00
C ASN A 205 14.93 -6.31 -14.76
N SER A 206 16.07 -5.65 -14.99
CA SER A 206 17.01 -5.32 -13.92
C SER A 206 16.44 -4.38 -12.84
N PRO A 207 15.71 -3.30 -13.20
CA PRO A 207 15.00 -2.48 -12.22
C PRO A 207 14.04 -3.26 -11.31
N VAL A 208 13.21 -4.15 -11.87
CA VAL A 208 12.25 -4.95 -11.06
C VAL A 208 12.97 -5.89 -10.11
N ARG A 209 14.01 -6.57 -10.62
CA ARG A 209 14.86 -7.46 -9.82
C ARG A 209 15.53 -6.70 -8.67
N LEU A 210 16.15 -5.55 -8.96
CA LEU A 210 16.79 -4.71 -7.94
C LEU A 210 15.78 -4.20 -6.91
N GLY A 211 14.57 -3.81 -7.33
CA GLY A 211 13.51 -3.40 -6.40
C GLY A 211 13.12 -4.51 -5.43
N SER A 212 13.05 -5.75 -5.90
CA SER A 212 12.78 -6.94 -5.08
C SER A 212 13.91 -7.26 -4.11
N GLU A 213 15.17 -7.17 -4.58
CA GLU A 213 16.36 -7.30 -3.76
C GLU A 213 16.42 -6.22 -2.66
N THR A 214 16.03 -5.00 -3.00
CA THR A 214 15.95 -3.87 -2.05
C THR A 214 14.93 -4.16 -0.96
N ALA A 215 13.74 -4.66 -1.31
CA ALA A 215 12.72 -5.01 -0.34
C ALA A 215 13.20 -6.11 0.62
N LEU A 216 13.93 -7.12 0.12
CA LEU A 216 14.56 -8.14 0.96
C LEU A 216 15.66 -7.59 1.86
N ALA A 217 16.50 -6.70 1.34
CA ALA A 217 17.55 -6.05 2.12
C ALA A 217 16.94 -5.22 3.27
N VAL A 218 15.86 -4.49 3.02
CA VAL A 218 15.11 -3.74 4.03
C VAL A 218 14.47 -4.68 5.05
N LEU A 219 13.73 -5.70 4.59
CA LEU A 219 13.03 -6.66 5.44
C LEU A 219 14.00 -7.37 6.40
N CYS A 220 15.16 -7.80 5.89
CA CYS A 220 16.20 -8.50 6.65
C CYS A 220 17.15 -7.54 7.40
N ARG A 221 16.91 -6.23 7.35
CA ARG A 221 17.74 -5.17 7.96
C ARG A 221 19.23 -5.27 7.58
N ILE A 222 19.52 -5.64 6.32
CA ILE A 222 20.89 -5.77 5.80
C ILE A 222 21.54 -4.39 5.76
N SER A 223 22.69 -4.27 6.44
CA SER A 223 23.44 -3.01 6.56
C SER A 223 22.61 -1.86 7.13
N ALA A 224 21.53 -2.16 7.85
CA ALA A 224 20.72 -1.15 8.52
C ALA A 224 21.57 -0.41 9.57
N PRO A 225 21.45 0.93 9.66
CA PRO A 225 22.09 1.69 10.71
C PRO A 225 21.73 1.13 12.09
N LYS A 226 22.68 1.17 13.04
CA LYS A 226 22.38 0.80 14.42
C LYS A 226 21.44 1.87 14.99
N SER A 227 20.19 1.49 15.22
CA SER A 227 19.21 2.33 15.92
C SER A 227 19.40 2.14 17.42
N ASN A 228 19.71 3.22 18.14
CA ASN A 228 19.74 3.18 19.61
C ASN A 228 18.34 3.02 20.24
N LYS A 229 17.27 3.07 19.43
CA LYS A 229 15.88 2.99 19.89
C LYS A 229 15.24 1.61 19.69
N ASP A 230 15.79 0.77 18.81
CA ASP A 230 15.26 -0.57 18.57
C ASP A 230 15.80 -1.54 19.62
N LYS A 231 14.89 -2.09 20.43
CA LYS A 231 15.22 -3.07 21.48
C LYS A 231 15.76 -4.39 20.93
N CYS A 232 15.53 -4.67 19.63
CA CYS A 232 15.96 -5.89 18.97
C CYS A 232 17.14 -5.62 18.01
N PRO A 233 18.19 -6.46 18.02
CA PRO A 233 19.29 -6.32 17.08
C PRO A 233 18.79 -6.58 15.65
N ASN A 234 19.38 -5.88 14.67
CA ASN A 234 19.07 -6.06 13.23
C ASN A 234 19.15 -7.54 12.79
N SER A 235 19.97 -8.36 13.43
CA SER A 235 20.07 -9.80 13.18
C SER A 235 18.79 -10.57 13.48
N GLY A 236 17.93 -10.09 14.38
CA GLY A 236 16.67 -10.75 14.73
C GLY A 236 15.67 -10.78 13.58
N TYR A 237 15.72 -9.79 12.69
CA TYR A 237 14.85 -9.73 11.51
C TYR A 237 15.18 -10.84 10.51
N LEU A 238 16.46 -10.96 10.17
CA LEU A 238 16.94 -12.01 9.26
C LEU A 238 16.66 -13.40 9.82
N GLN A 239 16.92 -13.61 11.11
CA GLN A 239 16.66 -14.90 11.76
C GLN A 239 15.18 -15.26 11.71
N ALA A 240 14.29 -14.32 12.03
CA ALA A 240 12.86 -14.54 11.95
C ALA A 240 12.37 -14.87 10.52
N CYS A 241 12.98 -14.28 9.50
CA CYS A 241 12.73 -14.69 8.11
C CYS A 241 13.18 -16.12 7.84
N TYR A 242 14.35 -16.56 8.32
CA TYR A 242 14.79 -17.95 8.17
C TYR A 242 13.87 -18.94 8.89
N ASP A 243 13.46 -18.61 10.11
CA ASP A 243 12.64 -19.48 10.95
C ASP A 243 11.25 -19.72 10.34
N ALA A 244 10.71 -18.74 9.61
CA ALA A 244 9.40 -18.83 8.95
C ALA A 244 9.40 -19.67 7.66
N LEU A 245 10.56 -20.04 7.12
CA LEU A 245 10.69 -20.68 5.81
C LEU A 245 10.97 -22.18 5.90
N ASP A 246 10.51 -22.93 4.88
CA ASP A 246 10.97 -24.28 4.63
C ASP A 246 12.47 -24.31 4.24
N ASN A 247 13.10 -25.48 4.33
CA ASN A 247 14.54 -25.64 4.10
C ASN A 247 14.98 -25.19 2.69
N ASN A 248 14.19 -25.45 1.65
CA ASN A 248 14.56 -25.10 0.29
C ASN A 248 14.53 -23.59 0.07
N THR A 249 13.46 -22.94 0.53
CA THR A 249 13.29 -21.49 0.42
C THR A 249 14.31 -20.76 1.31
N ARG A 250 14.59 -21.28 2.51
CA ARG A 250 15.64 -20.78 3.39
C ARG A 250 17.00 -20.75 2.71
N ASN A 251 17.42 -21.85 2.08
CA ASN A 251 18.70 -21.94 1.36
C ASN A 251 18.80 -20.92 0.20
N GLN A 252 17.69 -20.69 -0.51
CA GLN A 252 17.62 -19.66 -1.54
C GLN A 252 17.82 -18.25 -0.95
N LEU A 253 17.15 -17.95 0.17
CA LEU A 253 17.31 -16.67 0.86
C LEU A 253 18.72 -16.50 1.41
N GLU A 254 19.33 -17.52 2.03
CA GLU A 254 20.70 -17.49 2.53
C GLU A 254 21.71 -17.12 1.44
N THR A 255 21.64 -17.81 0.31
CA THR A 255 22.49 -17.56 -0.85
C THR A 255 22.34 -16.12 -1.35
N LEU A 256 21.10 -15.64 -1.42
CA LEU A 256 20.81 -14.27 -1.84
C LEU A 256 21.35 -13.25 -0.82
N VAL A 257 21.12 -13.46 0.47
CA VAL A 257 21.60 -12.57 1.54
C VAL A 257 23.12 -12.45 1.54
N GLN A 258 23.86 -13.53 1.27
CA GLN A 258 25.31 -13.48 1.09
C GLN A 258 25.73 -12.56 -0.06
N ARG A 259 24.97 -12.55 -1.17
CA ARG A 259 25.17 -11.60 -2.28
C ARG A 259 24.81 -10.18 -1.87
N LEU A 260 23.65 -9.97 -1.24
CA LEU A 260 23.17 -8.64 -0.83
C LEU A 260 24.13 -7.98 0.17
N ARG A 261 24.73 -8.73 1.10
CA ARG A 261 25.72 -8.19 2.06
C ARG A 261 26.98 -7.62 1.40
N LYS A 262 27.29 -7.98 0.15
CA LYS A 262 28.41 -7.43 -0.62
C LYS A 262 28.05 -6.12 -1.34
N GLN A 263 26.78 -5.75 -1.38
CA GLN A 263 26.29 -4.53 -2.01
C GLN A 263 26.20 -3.39 -0.98
N ASN A 264 26.22 -2.15 -1.47
CA ASN A 264 26.04 -0.98 -0.62
C ASN A 264 24.56 -0.57 -0.56
N TRP A 265 23.97 -0.60 0.65
CA TRP A 265 22.58 -0.23 0.92
C TRP A 265 22.44 1.13 1.63
N SER A 266 23.54 1.87 1.83
CA SER A 266 23.53 3.14 2.58
C SER A 266 22.51 4.12 2.01
N GLU A 267 22.35 4.15 0.69
CA GLU A 267 21.42 5.04 0.01
C GLU A 267 19.97 4.72 0.35
N VAL A 268 19.62 3.43 0.35
CA VAL A 268 18.27 2.96 0.67
C VAL A 268 17.89 3.37 2.09
N TRP A 269 18.80 3.17 3.05
CA TRP A 269 18.58 3.58 4.43
C TRP A 269 18.53 5.11 4.60
N ARG A 270 19.26 5.86 3.78
CA ARG A 270 19.24 7.33 3.78
C ARG A 270 17.95 7.90 3.20
N GLN A 271 17.45 7.33 2.11
CA GLN A 271 16.20 7.74 1.47
C GLN A 271 14.98 7.40 2.34
N GLY A 272 15.05 6.29 3.07
CA GLY A 272 13.98 5.85 3.97
C GLY A 272 12.87 5.12 3.23
N CYS A 273 11.70 5.05 3.87
CA CYS A 273 10.53 4.38 3.30
C CYS A 273 10.10 5.07 2.00
N PRO A 274 9.93 4.32 0.88
CA PRO A 274 9.50 4.93 -0.37
C PRO A 274 8.09 5.48 -0.25
N ASP A 275 7.85 6.60 -0.94
CA ASP A 275 6.51 7.12 -1.15
C ASP A 275 5.88 6.42 -2.36
N MET A 276 4.77 5.70 -2.11
CA MET A 276 4.05 4.97 -3.15
C MET A 276 3.37 5.90 -4.17
N ASP A 277 3.23 7.19 -3.87
CA ASP A 277 2.59 8.17 -4.77
C ASP A 277 3.56 8.75 -5.81
N ASN A 278 4.87 8.62 -5.60
CA ASN A 278 5.91 9.18 -6.47
C ASN A 278 6.35 8.26 -7.61
N THR A 279 5.71 7.10 -7.80
CA THR A 279 5.91 6.28 -9.00
C THR A 279 5.11 6.91 -10.15
N ASN A 280 5.80 7.65 -11.01
CA ASN A 280 5.29 8.34 -12.22
C ASN A 280 3.93 7.86 -12.76
N SER A 281 3.03 8.83 -13.00
CA SER A 281 1.70 8.81 -13.64
C SER A 281 0.45 8.78 -12.72
N LEU A 282 -0.11 9.97 -12.49
CA LEU A 282 -1.55 10.22 -12.65
C LEU A 282 -1.78 10.73 -14.08
#